data_AF-A0A366MA95-F1
#
_entry.id   AF-A0A366MA95-F1
#
_cell.length_a   1.000
_cell.length_b   1.000
_cell.length_c   1.000
_cell.angle_alpha   90.00
_cell.angle_beta   90.00
_cell.angle_gamma   90.00
#
_symmetry.space_group_name_H-M   'P 1'
#
loop_
_entity.id
_entity.type
_entity.pdbx_description
1 polymer ?
#
loop_
_entity_poly.entity_id
_entity_poly.type
_entity_poly.pdbx_seq_one_letter_code
_entity_poly.pdbx_strand_id
1 'polypeptide(L)'
;MNCKFINNTAWEGGAIYNSETNHYIANSTFMNNIVRSNGGAIYNLNPAYNLTITNSNFTNNHANGNGGAINNYNNVHNLSIINSGFYK
;
A
#
# COMPACT_ATOMS: atom_id res chain seq x y z
N MET A 1 0.42 -12.96 5.04
CA MET A 1 1.11 -12.35 6.19
C MET A 1 0.08 -11.64 7.05
N ASN A 2 -0.15 -12.07 8.29
CA ASN A 2 -1.03 -11.36 9.22
C ASN A 2 -0.24 -10.29 9.97
N CYS A 3 -0.16 -9.09 9.39
CA CYS A 3 0.64 -8.00 9.91
C CYS A 3 -0.23 -6.78 10.23
N LYS A 4 0.25 -5.97 11.18
CA LYS A 4 -0.32 -4.66 11.49
C LYS A 4 0.73 -3.59 11.21
N PHE A 5 0.46 -2.75 10.24
CA PHE A 5 1.27 -1.59 9.89
C PHE A 5 0.56 -0.33 10.37
N ILE A 6 0.98 0.18 11.52
CA ILE A 6 0.27 1.26 12.23
C ILE A 6 1.19 2.46 12.41
N ASN A 7 0.68 3.66 12.08
CA ASN A 7 1.38 4.94 12.27
C ASN A 7 2.76 5.02 11.62
N ASN A 8 2.99 4.32 10.51
CA ASN A 8 4.27 4.40 9.81
C ASN A 8 4.30 5.65 8.91
N THR A 9 5.46 6.26 8.83
CA THR A 9 5.70 7.46 8.03
C THR A 9 6.94 7.27 7.18
N ALA A 10 6.88 7.73 5.94
CA ALA A 10 7.99 7.72 5.01
C ALA A 10 7.83 8.86 3.99
N TRP A 11 8.79 8.98 3.08
CA TRP A 11 8.59 9.84 1.90
C TRP A 11 7.49 9.26 1.00
N GLU A 12 7.56 7.96 0.70
CA GLU A 12 6.64 7.17 -0.12
C GLU A 12 6.38 5.82 0.54
N GLY A 13 5.16 5.28 0.42
CA GLY A 13 4.85 3.93 0.90
C GLY A 13 5.06 3.78 2.41
N GLY A 14 4.24 4.45 3.21
CA GLY A 14 4.48 4.62 4.65
C GLY A 14 4.74 3.32 5.39
N ALA A 15 4.09 2.23 5.00
CA ALA A 15 4.33 0.89 5.49
C ALA A 15 5.18 0.05 4.53
N ILE A 16 4.88 0.08 3.24
CA ILE A 16 5.52 -0.78 2.24
C ILE A 16 5.87 0.04 1.00
N TYR A 17 7.14 -0.01 0.65
CA TYR A 17 7.66 0.43 -0.63
C TYR A 17 8.05 -0.81 -1.45
N ASN A 18 7.28 -1.11 -2.48
CA ASN A 18 7.53 -2.24 -3.35
C ASN A 18 8.17 -1.75 -4.66
N SER A 19 9.35 -2.26 -5.01
CA SER A 19 10.07 -1.86 -6.22
C SER A 19 10.78 -2.98 -7.00
N GLU A 20 10.80 -4.23 -6.52
CA GLU A 20 11.70 -5.23 -7.11
C GLU A 20 11.14 -6.66 -7.20
N THR A 21 10.05 -7.02 -6.50
CA THR A 21 9.56 -8.42 -6.50
C THR A 21 8.05 -8.55 -6.41
N ASN A 22 7.54 -9.75 -6.70
CA ASN A 22 6.12 -10.07 -6.48
C ASN A 22 5.85 -10.18 -4.98
N HIS A 23 4.80 -9.51 -4.51
CA HIS A 23 4.41 -9.59 -3.10
C HIS A 23 2.98 -10.09 -2.95
N TYR A 24 2.78 -10.90 -1.91
CA TYR A 24 1.48 -11.39 -1.47
C TYR A 24 1.23 -11.00 -0.02
N ILE A 25 0.26 -10.11 0.18
CA ILE A 25 -0.17 -9.61 1.49
C ILE A 25 -1.57 -10.15 1.75
N ALA A 26 -1.83 -10.68 2.94
CA ALA A 26 -3.10 -11.36 3.22
C ALA A 26 -3.47 -11.28 4.69
N ASN A 27 -4.70 -10.90 5.02
CA ASN A 27 -5.17 -10.76 6.41
C ASN A 27 -4.39 -9.69 7.19
N SER A 28 -4.06 -8.55 6.57
CA SER A 28 -3.28 -7.47 7.20
C SER A 28 -4.11 -6.22 7.47
N THR A 29 -3.63 -5.39 8.39
CA THR A 29 -4.19 -4.06 8.68
C THR A 29 -3.15 -2.98 8.44
N PHE A 30 -3.52 -1.97 7.66
CA PHE A 30 -2.76 -0.74 7.43
C PHE A 30 -3.55 0.41 8.03
N MET A 31 -3.04 1.02 9.09
CA MET A 31 -3.76 2.06 9.82
C MET A 31 -2.90 3.29 10.03
N ASN A 32 -3.45 4.48 9.74
CA ASN A 32 -2.80 5.76 10.03
C ASN A 32 -1.39 5.91 9.43
N ASN A 33 -1.11 5.28 8.28
CA ASN A 33 0.17 5.47 7.61
C ASN A 33 0.10 6.73 6.76
N ILE A 34 0.96 7.71 7.05
CA ILE A 34 0.88 9.07 6.50
C ILE A 34 2.21 9.44 5.86
N VAL A 35 2.17 9.81 4.58
CA VAL A 35 3.37 10.16 3.79
C VAL A 35 3.23 11.50 3.06
N ARG A 36 4.39 12.09 2.71
CA ARG A 36 4.45 13.37 2.00
C ARG A 36 4.31 13.26 0.48
N SER A 37 4.73 12.14 -0.12
CA SER A 37 4.65 11.94 -1.57
C SER A 37 3.48 11.03 -1.92
N ASN A 38 3.69 9.76 -2.26
CA ASN A 38 2.65 8.88 -2.78
C ASN A 38 2.46 7.62 -1.93
N GLY A 39 1.24 7.06 -1.93
CA GLY A 39 0.93 5.76 -1.31
C GLY A 39 1.02 5.79 0.21
N GLY A 40 -0.02 6.28 0.90
CA GLY A 40 0.02 6.49 2.35
C GLY A 40 0.44 5.26 3.15
N ALA A 41 -0.07 4.10 2.77
CA ALA A 41 0.41 2.81 3.27
C ALA A 41 1.37 2.13 2.29
N ILE A 42 0.97 1.98 1.03
CA ILE A 42 1.72 1.20 0.06
C ILE A 42 2.03 2.03 -1.18
N TYR A 43 3.30 2.06 -1.56
CA TYR A 43 3.73 2.59 -2.84
C TYR A 43 4.33 1.46 -3.69
N ASN A 44 3.73 1.21 -4.84
CA ASN A 44 4.25 0.31 -5.87
C ASN A 44 4.94 1.15 -6.94
N LEU A 45 6.26 1.06 -7.03
CA LEU A 45 7.08 1.76 -8.02
C LEU A 45 7.72 0.77 -9.00
N ASN A 46 7.71 1.06 -10.31
CA ASN A 46 8.51 0.34 -11.30
C ASN A 46 10.01 0.26 -10.91
N PRO A 47 10.67 -0.92 -10.97
CA PRO A 47 10.20 -2.20 -11.54
C PRO A 47 9.50 -3.13 -10.53
N ALA A 48 8.49 -2.63 -9.83
CA ALA A 48 7.63 -3.47 -9.01
C ALA A 48 6.88 -4.50 -9.86
N TYR A 49 7.04 -5.77 -9.51
CA TYR A 49 6.24 -6.85 -10.05
C TYR A 49 4.85 -6.89 -9.36
N ASN A 50 4.03 -7.88 -9.68
CA ASN A 50 2.63 -7.93 -9.24
C ASN A 50 2.50 -7.84 -7.71
N LEU A 51 1.55 -7.03 -7.25
CA LEU A 51 1.16 -6.97 -5.84
C LEU A 51 -0.25 -7.53 -5.69
N THR A 52 -0.39 -8.57 -4.89
CA THR A 52 -1.69 -9.14 -4.52
C THR A 52 -1.95 -8.92 -3.04
N ILE A 53 -3.06 -8.26 -2.73
CA ILE A 53 -3.54 -8.00 -1.38
C ILE A 53 -4.89 -8.67 -1.19
N THR A 54 -5.02 -9.52 -0.16
CA THR A 54 -6.27 -10.21 0.15
C THR A 54 -6.72 -9.99 1.59
N ASN A 55 -8.04 -9.97 1.83
CA ASN A 55 -8.63 -9.96 3.17
C ASN A 55 -8.03 -8.89 4.12
N SER A 56 -7.69 -7.71 3.61
CA SER A 56 -6.93 -6.70 4.35
C SER A 56 -7.69 -5.39 4.49
N ASN A 57 -7.37 -4.59 5.50
CA ASN A 57 -8.03 -3.33 5.76
C ASN A 57 -7.04 -2.16 5.72
N PHE A 58 -7.43 -1.08 5.06
CA PHE A 58 -6.71 0.18 4.98
C PHE A 58 -7.56 1.27 5.63
N THR A 59 -7.18 1.75 6.81
CA THR A 59 -7.94 2.76 7.58
C THR A 59 -7.09 3.99 7.81
N ASN A 60 -7.63 5.19 7.57
CA ASN A 60 -6.98 6.48 7.85
C ASN A 60 -5.56 6.61 7.26
N ASN A 61 -5.25 5.93 6.16
CA ASN A 61 -3.97 6.10 5.47
C ASN A 61 -4.06 7.31 4.53
N HIS A 62 -3.00 8.12 4.51
CA HIS A 62 -2.99 9.39 3.79
C HIS A 62 -1.67 9.63 3.05
N ALA A 63 -1.77 10.18 1.85
CA ALA A 63 -0.65 10.70 1.07
C ALA A 63 -1.00 12.12 0.63
N ASN A 64 -0.05 13.06 0.74
CA ASN A 64 -0.27 14.42 0.22
C ASN A 64 -0.22 14.48 -1.32
N GLY A 65 0.46 13.53 -1.95
CA GLY A 65 0.42 13.28 -3.40
C GLY A 65 -0.66 12.27 -3.76
N ASN A 66 -0.30 11.26 -4.54
CA ASN A 66 -1.26 10.32 -5.12
C ASN A 66 -1.49 9.08 -4.26
N GLY A 67 -2.70 8.51 -4.38
CA GLY A 67 -3.06 7.21 -3.82
C GLY A 67 -3.08 7.19 -2.29
N GLY A 68 -4.09 7.85 -1.71
CA GLY A 68 -4.23 8.08 -0.26
C GLY A 68 -3.79 6.90 0.62
N ALA A 69 -4.26 5.68 0.34
CA ALA A 69 -3.74 4.46 0.97
C ALA A 69 -2.71 3.73 0.11
N ILE A 70 -3.02 3.52 -1.18
CA ILE A 70 -2.16 2.78 -2.10
C ILE A 70 -1.99 3.62 -3.36
N ASN A 71 -0.76 3.73 -3.84
CA ASN A 71 -0.48 4.23 -5.18
C ASN A 71 0.25 3.16 -6.00
N ASN A 72 -0.27 2.89 -7.20
CA ASN A 72 0.30 1.99 -8.18
C ASN A 72 0.87 2.80 -9.34
N TYR A 73 2.16 3.11 -9.28
CA TYR A 73 2.80 4.01 -10.22
C TYR A 73 3.21 3.27 -11.51
N ASN A 74 3.11 3.96 -12.65
CA ASN A 74 3.50 3.51 -13.99
C ASN A 74 2.68 2.39 -14.66
N ASN A 75 1.60 1.86 -14.06
CA ASN A 75 0.59 1.00 -14.72
C ASN A 75 1.08 -0.23 -15.51
N VAL A 76 2.36 -0.60 -15.44
CA VAL A 76 2.92 -1.70 -16.24
C VAL A 76 2.60 -3.07 -15.64
N HIS A 77 2.09 -3.12 -14.39
CA HIS A 77 1.93 -4.34 -13.61
C HIS A 77 0.60 -4.39 -12.84
N ASN A 78 0.19 -5.62 -12.52
CA ASN A 78 -1.11 -5.88 -11.92
C ASN A 78 -1.08 -5.62 -10.41
N LEU A 79 -1.97 -4.73 -9.96
CA LEU A 79 -2.39 -4.63 -8.57
C LEU A 79 -3.71 -5.38 -8.41
N SER A 80 -3.70 -6.47 -7.64
CA SER A 80 -4.92 -7.21 -7.31
C SER A 80 -5.28 -7.00 -5.85
N ILE A 81 -6.47 -6.46 -5.60
CA ILE A 81 -6.99 -6.23 -4.24
C ILE A 81 -8.32 -6.99 -4.13
N ILE A 82 -8.34 -8.02 -3.28
CA ILE A 82 -9.47 -8.96 -3.18
C ILE A 82 -9.96 -8.97 -1.73
N ASN A 83 -11.28 -8.94 -1.53
CA ASN A 83 -11.92 -9.02 -0.21
C ASN A 83 -11.33 -8.04 0.83
N SER A 84 -10.94 -6.84 0.39
CA SER A 84 -10.22 -5.88 1.22
C SER A 84 -10.99 -4.56 1.30
N GLY A 85 -10.91 -3.88 2.43
CA GLY A 85 -11.66 -2.65 2.72
C GLY A 85 -10.77 -1.40 2.78
N PHE A 86 -11.31 -0.28 2.31
CA PHE A 86 -10.71 1.05 2.46
C PHE A 86 -11.65 1.95 3.25
N TYR A 87 -11.15 2.49 4.35
CA TYR A 87 -11.89 3.30 5.30
C TYR A 87 -11.13 4.61 5.52
N LYS A 88 -11.90 5.68 5.76
CA LYS A 88 -11.36 6.88 6.41
C LYS A 88 -11.25 6.55 7.88
#